data_AF-A0A212CBX8-F1
#
_entry.id   AF-A0A212CBX8-F1
#
_cell.length_a   1.000
_cell.length_b   1.000
_cell.length_c   1.000
_cell.angle_alpha   90.00
_cell.angle_beta   90.00
_cell.angle_gamma   90.00
#
_symmetry.space_group_name_H-M   'P 1'
#
loop_
_entity.id
_entity.type
_entity.pdbx_description
1 polymer ?
#
loop_
_entity_poly.entity_id
_entity_poly.type
_entity_poly.pdbx_seq_one_letter_code
_entity_poly.pdbx_strand_id
1 'polypeptide(L)'
;RPAAGDCDLPEFCTGASPYCPPEVYLLDGSPCARGRGYCRDGACPTLEQQCQQLWGPGSRPAPEACFQVVNSAGDAQGNCGPQGDGSFVPCAQRDAQCGKLQCQGGEQSPLVPHAVPVDSTVHLGSREVTCRGASVQPGAQLDLPDLGLVEAGTQCGPRMVCQERRCQNTTFRELELCLMTCHGRGVCNSNRNCHCAPGWAPPSCDKPGLGGSVDSGPVRPQNRDTFTLAVILSSVLPLLPGAGLAWCCCRQPGLCLQQRFWGSRRDLMCRGR
;
A
#
# COMPACT_ATOMS: atom_id res chain seq x y z
N ARG A 1 -7.55 -9.35 3.92
CA ARG A 1 -7.56 -8.33 2.86
C ARG A 1 -6.11 -7.91 2.60
N PRO A 2 -5.67 -7.74 1.35
CA PRO A 2 -4.34 -7.21 1.06
C PRO A 2 -4.26 -5.72 1.42
N ALA A 3 -3.05 -5.23 1.72
CA ALA A 3 -2.84 -3.79 1.92
C ALA A 3 -3.12 -3.00 0.64
N ALA A 4 -3.84 -1.89 0.76
CA ALA A 4 -4.22 -1.01 -0.34
C ALA A 4 -3.14 0.03 -0.69
N GLY A 5 -2.21 0.32 0.22
CA GLY A 5 -1.13 1.28 0.02
C GLY A 5 -0.07 1.23 1.12
N ASP A 6 0.90 2.13 1.06
CA ASP A 6 2.08 2.14 1.95
C ASP A 6 1.73 2.22 3.45
N CYS A 7 0.61 2.88 3.78
CA CYS A 7 0.17 3.07 5.16
C CYS A 7 -0.86 2.07 5.63
N ASP A 8 -1.26 1.13 4.77
CA ASP A 8 -2.27 0.12 5.10
C ASP A 8 -1.61 -1.22 5.43
N LEU A 9 -2.21 -2.00 6.34
CA LEU A 9 -1.69 -3.31 6.72
C LEU A 9 -2.60 -4.43 6.20
N PRO A 10 -2.05 -5.61 5.86
CA PRO A 10 -2.87 -6.72 5.41
C PRO A 10 -3.55 -7.42 6.60
N GLU A 11 -4.82 -7.81 6.43
CA GLU A 11 -5.53 -8.68 7.37
C GLU A 11 -5.64 -10.12 6.88
N PHE A 12 -5.54 -11.05 7.81
CA PHE A 12 -5.57 -12.47 7.58
C PHE A 12 -6.74 -13.10 8.33
N CYS A 13 -7.53 -13.91 7.63
CA CYS A 13 -8.66 -14.58 8.24
C CYS A 13 -8.20 -15.60 9.28
N THR A 14 -8.61 -15.39 10.54
CA THR A 14 -8.27 -16.22 11.70
C THR A 14 -8.88 -17.62 11.66
N GLY A 15 -9.95 -17.81 10.89
CA GLY A 15 -10.73 -19.06 10.84
C GLY A 15 -11.79 -19.18 11.95
N ALA A 16 -11.85 -18.23 12.88
CA ALA A 16 -12.86 -18.20 13.95
C ALA A 16 -14.19 -17.54 13.52
N SER A 17 -14.16 -16.75 12.45
CA SER A 17 -15.31 -16.00 11.92
C SER A 17 -15.32 -16.05 10.39
N PRO A 18 -16.50 -16.02 9.74
CA PRO A 18 -16.60 -15.85 8.28
C PRO A 18 -16.23 -14.43 7.83
N TYR A 19 -16.20 -13.45 8.75
CA TYR A 19 -15.83 -12.07 8.46
C TYR A 19 -14.31 -11.86 8.60
N CYS A 20 -13.75 -10.99 7.76
CA CYS A 20 -12.38 -10.55 7.91
C CYS A 20 -12.23 -9.77 9.22
N PRO A 21 -11.05 -9.80 9.89
CA PRO A 21 -10.79 -8.91 11.01
C PRO A 21 -11.00 -7.44 10.64
N PRO A 22 -11.26 -6.56 11.62
CA PRO A 22 -11.31 -5.11 11.39
C PRO A 22 -10.04 -4.61 10.70
N GLU A 23 -10.20 -3.57 9.89
CA GLU A 23 -9.11 -2.93 9.18
C GLU A 23 -8.12 -2.30 10.17
N VAL A 24 -6.83 -2.53 9.92
CA VAL A 24 -5.75 -1.90 10.65
C VAL A 24 -4.75 -1.30 9.67
N TYR A 25 -4.16 -0.18 10.05
CA TYR A 25 -3.19 0.54 9.24
C TYR A 25 -1.94 0.84 10.06
N LEU A 26 -0.86 1.28 9.41
CA LEU A 26 0.36 1.70 10.09
C LEU A 26 0.05 2.85 11.06
N LEU A 27 0.59 2.75 12.28
CA LEU A 27 0.45 3.79 13.29
C LEU A 27 0.98 5.13 12.76
N ASP A 28 0.25 6.19 13.08
CA ASP A 28 0.57 7.56 12.69
C ASP A 28 2.04 7.92 12.94
N GLY A 29 2.64 8.55 11.94
CA GLY A 29 4.06 8.87 11.93
C GLY A 29 4.98 7.82 11.33
N SER A 30 4.45 6.65 10.97
CA SER A 30 5.23 5.66 10.22
C SER A 30 5.65 6.25 8.86
N PRO A 31 6.93 6.10 8.42
CA PRO A 31 7.38 6.66 7.16
C PRO A 31 6.71 5.96 5.97
N CYS A 32 6.33 6.72 4.95
CA CYS A 32 5.68 6.23 3.73
C CYS A 32 6.22 6.93 2.48
N ALA A 33 5.78 6.51 1.28
CA ALA A 33 6.22 7.08 0.00
C ALA A 33 7.75 7.10 -0.18
N ARG A 34 8.43 6.05 0.31
CA ARG A 34 9.90 5.92 0.37
C ARG A 34 10.57 7.00 1.24
N GLY A 35 9.94 7.37 2.36
CA GLY A 35 10.45 8.36 3.32
C GLY A 35 10.17 9.82 2.92
N ARG A 36 9.24 10.03 1.98
CA ARG A 36 8.80 11.36 1.52
C ARG A 36 7.50 11.83 2.20
N GLY A 37 7.02 11.07 3.16
CA GLY A 37 5.80 11.36 3.91
C GLY A 37 5.72 10.52 5.17
N TYR A 38 4.69 10.79 5.96
CA TYR A 38 4.36 10.06 7.17
C TYR A 38 2.89 9.64 7.12
N CYS A 39 2.61 8.43 7.58
CA CYS A 39 1.25 7.91 7.66
C CYS A 39 0.42 8.76 8.64
N ARG A 40 -0.83 9.01 8.25
CA ARG A 40 -1.85 9.62 9.08
C ARG A 40 -3.19 9.02 8.73
N ASP A 41 -3.88 8.45 9.71
CA ASP A 41 -5.21 7.86 9.54
C ASP A 41 -5.26 6.84 8.37
N GLY A 42 -4.19 6.06 8.20
CA GLY A 42 -4.05 5.05 7.13
C GLY A 42 -3.73 5.59 5.74
N ALA A 43 -3.63 6.91 5.57
CA ALA A 43 -3.21 7.55 4.33
C ALA A 43 -1.74 8.03 4.39
N CYS A 44 -1.13 8.23 3.21
CA CYS A 44 0.21 8.82 3.07
C CYS A 44 0.10 10.21 2.40
N PRO A 45 -0.29 11.27 3.13
CA PRO A 45 -0.42 12.60 2.53
C PRO A 45 0.93 13.11 2.01
N THR A 46 0.99 13.40 0.72
CA THR A 46 2.16 13.98 0.06
C THR A 46 1.74 15.08 -0.92
N LEU A 47 2.61 16.07 -1.10
CA LEU A 47 2.39 17.11 -2.11
C LEU A 47 2.19 16.52 -3.51
N GLU A 48 2.92 15.43 -3.82
CA GLU A 48 2.82 14.76 -5.12
C GLU A 48 1.42 14.17 -5.33
N GLN A 49 0.90 13.46 -4.33
CA GLN A 49 -0.45 12.88 -4.40
C GLN A 49 -1.53 13.96 -4.51
N GLN A 50 -1.43 15.04 -3.71
CA GLN A 50 -2.40 16.14 -3.78
C GLN A 50 -2.37 16.87 -5.13
N CYS A 51 -1.19 17.11 -5.70
CA CYS A 51 -1.10 17.67 -7.04
C CYS A 51 -1.74 16.75 -8.09
N GLN A 52 -1.53 15.43 -7.98
CA GLN A 52 -2.12 14.45 -8.91
C GLN A 52 -3.64 14.32 -8.76
N GLN A 53 -4.16 14.42 -7.54
CA GLN A 53 -5.61 14.46 -7.31
C GLN A 53 -6.24 15.73 -7.86
N LEU A 54 -5.58 16.88 -7.69
CA LEU A 54 -6.11 18.18 -8.12
C LEU A 54 -6.00 18.38 -9.63
N TRP A 55 -4.86 18.03 -10.24
CA TRP A 55 -4.53 18.35 -11.64
C TRP A 55 -4.41 17.13 -12.55
N GLY A 56 -4.62 15.93 -12.04
CA GLY A 56 -4.48 14.70 -12.80
C GLY A 56 -3.04 14.19 -12.96
N PRO A 57 -2.88 13.05 -13.66
CA PRO A 57 -1.58 12.43 -13.91
C PRO A 57 -0.60 13.38 -14.62
N GLY A 58 0.69 13.26 -14.29
CA GLY A 58 1.75 14.11 -14.86
C GLY A 58 1.92 15.47 -14.16
N SER A 59 1.08 15.77 -13.18
CA SER A 59 1.33 16.87 -12.26
C SER A 59 2.31 16.47 -11.15
N ARG A 60 2.97 17.47 -10.57
CA ARG A 60 3.96 17.33 -9.50
C ARG A 60 4.00 18.58 -8.62
N PRO A 61 4.59 18.50 -7.42
CA PRO A 61 4.83 19.68 -6.58
C PRO A 61 5.68 20.70 -7.32
N ALA A 62 5.34 21.98 -7.18
CA ALA A 62 6.17 23.06 -7.67
C ALA A 62 7.47 23.19 -6.85
N PRO A 63 8.52 23.85 -7.38
CA PRO A 63 9.72 24.17 -6.61
C PRO A 63 9.38 24.93 -5.32
N GLU A 64 10.21 24.76 -4.30
CA GLU A 64 10.01 25.40 -2.99
C GLU A 64 9.80 26.92 -3.07
N ALA A 65 10.48 27.59 -4.00
CA ALA A 65 10.31 29.03 -4.26
C ALA A 65 8.87 29.42 -4.61
N CYS A 66 8.09 28.55 -5.28
CA CYS A 66 6.67 28.81 -5.53
C CYS A 66 5.90 28.92 -4.21
N PHE A 67 6.13 27.98 -3.28
CA PHE A 67 5.50 28.05 -1.96
C PHE A 67 5.95 29.28 -1.20
N GLN A 68 7.27 29.54 -1.12
CA GLN A 68 7.83 30.65 -0.35
C GLN A 68 7.41 32.04 -0.86
N VAL A 69 7.36 32.24 -2.17
CA VAL A 69 7.03 33.56 -2.75
C VAL A 69 5.52 33.76 -2.78
N VAL A 70 4.78 32.79 -3.33
CA VAL A 70 3.33 32.94 -3.55
C VAL A 70 2.59 32.91 -2.21
N ASN A 71 2.92 32.00 -1.29
CA ASN A 71 2.17 31.88 -0.04
C ASN A 71 2.50 32.99 0.97
N SER A 72 3.65 33.66 0.84
CA SER A 72 3.97 34.84 1.66
C SER A 72 3.28 36.11 1.20
N ALA A 73 2.63 36.13 0.02
CA ALA A 73 1.85 37.28 -0.44
C ALA A 73 0.62 37.54 0.43
N GLY A 74 -0.06 36.48 0.89
CA GLY A 74 -1.26 36.60 1.70
C GLY A 74 -2.45 37.12 0.89
N ASP A 75 -2.63 36.60 -0.32
CA ASP A 75 -3.70 36.95 -1.24
C ASP A 75 -4.46 35.70 -1.72
N ALA A 76 -5.34 35.85 -2.71
CA ALA A 76 -6.15 34.75 -3.23
C ALA A 76 -5.30 33.67 -3.97
N GLN A 77 -4.10 34.03 -4.45
CA GLN A 77 -3.19 33.11 -5.12
C GLN A 77 -2.37 32.30 -4.13
N GLY A 78 -1.95 32.89 -3.02
CA GLY A 78 -1.15 32.22 -2.00
C GLY A 78 -1.32 32.78 -0.60
N ASN A 79 -1.60 31.88 0.35
CA ASN A 79 -1.86 32.22 1.75
C ASN A 79 -1.77 30.99 2.67
N CYS A 80 -1.81 31.25 3.97
CA CYS A 80 -1.96 30.29 5.07
C CYS A 80 -3.41 30.27 5.59
N GLY A 81 -4.37 30.34 4.67
CA GLY A 81 -5.80 30.30 4.89
C GLY A 81 -6.46 31.66 5.12
N PRO A 82 -7.81 31.68 5.10
CA PRO A 82 -8.60 32.90 5.27
C PRO A 82 -8.70 33.33 6.75
N GLN A 83 -8.96 34.62 6.95
CA GLN A 83 -9.34 35.25 8.21
C GLN A 83 -10.87 35.46 8.25
N GLY A 84 -11.41 35.76 9.44
CA GLY A 84 -12.85 35.94 9.64
C GLY A 84 -13.47 37.13 8.90
N ASP A 85 -12.65 38.08 8.43
CA ASP A 85 -13.04 39.25 7.65
C ASP A 85 -12.92 39.02 6.12
N GLY A 86 -12.58 37.80 5.68
CA GLY A 86 -12.38 37.45 4.28
C GLY A 86 -11.00 37.82 3.72
N SER A 87 -10.12 38.45 4.51
CA SER A 87 -8.72 38.63 4.14
C SER A 87 -7.95 37.31 4.27
N PHE A 88 -6.73 37.26 3.73
CA PHE A 88 -5.90 36.06 3.78
C PHE A 88 -4.68 36.26 4.69
N VAL A 89 -4.28 35.20 5.39
CA VAL A 89 -3.08 35.24 6.24
C VAL A 89 -1.85 34.99 5.37
N PRO A 90 -0.86 35.90 5.32
CA PRO A 90 0.41 35.62 4.67
C PRO A 90 1.18 34.55 5.45
N CYS A 91 1.78 33.59 4.75
CA CYS A 91 2.58 32.56 5.39
C CYS A 91 3.94 33.11 5.85
N ALA A 92 4.34 32.75 7.07
CA ALA A 92 5.74 32.82 7.46
C ALA A 92 6.58 31.88 6.57
N GLN A 93 7.84 32.24 6.31
CA GLN A 93 8.71 31.46 5.41
C GLN A 93 8.78 29.96 5.76
N ARG A 94 8.90 29.62 7.05
CA ARG A 94 8.92 28.22 7.52
C ARG A 94 7.60 27.47 7.30
N ASP A 95 6.49 28.20 7.25
CA ASP A 95 5.13 27.66 7.18
C ASP A 95 4.61 27.66 5.73
N ALA A 96 5.38 28.22 4.78
CA ALA A 96 4.97 28.40 3.39
C ALA A 96 4.60 27.09 2.67
N GLN A 97 5.24 25.96 3.01
CA GLN A 97 4.89 24.64 2.46
C GLN A 97 3.60 24.04 3.04
N CYS A 98 2.97 24.70 4.02
CA CYS A 98 1.72 24.27 4.66
C CYS A 98 0.54 25.20 4.38
N GLY A 99 0.72 26.18 3.49
CA GLY A 99 -0.36 27.07 3.01
C GLY A 99 -1.08 26.49 1.80
N LYS A 100 -1.39 27.35 0.83
CA LYS A 100 -1.89 26.96 -0.50
C LYS A 100 -0.93 25.99 -1.20
N LEU A 101 -1.50 24.93 -1.78
CA LEU A 101 -0.80 23.94 -2.58
C LEU A 101 -0.33 24.57 -3.90
N GLN A 102 0.95 24.37 -4.23
CA GLN A 102 1.57 24.85 -5.46
C GLN A 102 2.07 23.68 -6.30
N CYS A 103 1.62 23.57 -7.55
CA CYS A 103 1.89 22.45 -8.45
C CYS A 103 2.44 22.90 -9.82
N GLN A 104 2.90 21.93 -10.62
CA GLN A 104 3.29 22.06 -12.02
C GLN A 104 2.80 20.87 -12.84
N GLY A 105 2.49 21.06 -14.13
CA GLY A 105 2.16 19.99 -15.08
C GLY A 105 0.82 19.28 -14.82
N GLY A 106 0.36 18.41 -15.71
CA GLY A 106 -0.99 17.84 -15.65
C GLY A 106 -2.00 18.66 -16.46
N GLU A 107 -3.28 18.50 -16.15
CA GLU A 107 -4.40 19.09 -16.92
C GLU A 107 -4.46 20.63 -16.82
N GLN A 108 -5.16 21.24 -17.78
CA GLN A 108 -5.38 22.70 -17.82
C GLN A 108 -6.39 23.18 -16.77
N SER A 109 -7.34 22.33 -16.42
CA SER A 109 -8.37 22.61 -15.41
C SER A 109 -8.28 21.59 -14.27
N PRO A 110 -8.55 22.00 -13.02
CA PRO A 110 -8.60 21.07 -11.91
C PRO A 110 -9.66 19.97 -12.12
N LEU A 111 -9.37 18.76 -11.65
CA LEU A 111 -10.31 17.62 -11.68
C LEU A 111 -11.37 17.70 -10.56
N VAL A 112 -11.12 18.54 -9.55
CA VAL A 112 -12.02 18.71 -8.41
C VAL A 112 -13.15 19.68 -8.78
N PRO A 113 -14.43 19.32 -8.56
CA PRO A 113 -15.55 20.20 -8.83
C PRO A 113 -15.43 21.55 -8.12
N HIS A 114 -15.89 22.61 -8.78
CA HIS A 114 -15.88 23.99 -8.25
C HIS A 114 -14.50 24.58 -7.97
N ALA A 115 -13.42 23.90 -8.36
CA ALA A 115 -12.08 24.45 -8.35
C ALA A 115 -11.79 25.18 -9.66
N VAL A 116 -11.16 26.36 -9.58
CA VAL A 116 -10.67 27.14 -10.72
C VAL A 116 -9.16 27.29 -10.64
N PRO A 117 -8.46 27.26 -11.78
CA PRO A 117 -7.02 27.43 -11.81
C PRO A 117 -6.64 28.87 -11.43
N VAL A 118 -5.58 29.00 -10.65
CA VAL A 118 -4.99 30.28 -10.26
C VAL A 118 -3.48 30.16 -10.41
N ASP A 119 -2.97 30.69 -11.52
CA ASP A 119 -1.55 30.62 -11.84
C ASP A 119 -0.83 31.88 -11.36
N SER A 120 0.39 31.70 -10.88
CA SER A 120 1.31 32.75 -10.49
C SER A 120 2.67 32.48 -11.13
N THR A 121 3.46 33.53 -11.29
CA THR A 121 4.76 33.42 -11.92
C THR A 121 5.83 33.97 -10.99
N VAL A 122 6.88 33.17 -10.77
CA VAL A 122 7.99 33.52 -9.89
C VAL A 122 9.31 33.46 -10.65
N HIS A 123 10.23 34.36 -10.33
CA HIS A 123 11.58 34.37 -10.91
C HIS A 123 12.56 33.60 -10.02
N LEU A 124 13.16 32.53 -10.55
CA LEU A 124 14.30 31.84 -9.95
C LEU A 124 15.57 32.18 -10.75
N GLY A 125 16.27 33.23 -10.31
CA GLY A 125 17.43 33.76 -11.03
C GLY A 125 17.00 34.31 -12.40
N SER A 126 17.52 33.74 -13.48
CA SER A 126 17.15 34.12 -14.85
C SER A 126 16.01 33.30 -15.45
N ARG A 127 15.43 32.35 -14.69
CA ARG A 127 14.35 31.48 -15.16
C ARG A 127 13.03 31.90 -14.54
N GLU A 128 12.02 31.98 -15.39
CA GLU A 128 10.66 32.21 -14.97
C GLU A 128 9.96 30.86 -14.75
N VAL A 129 9.26 30.72 -13.63
CA VAL A 129 8.61 29.47 -13.22
C VAL A 129 7.15 29.75 -12.92
N THR A 130 6.27 29.03 -13.62
CA THR A 130 4.84 29.05 -13.33
C THR A 130 4.53 28.14 -12.14
N CYS A 131 3.81 28.69 -11.18
CA CYS A 131 3.29 28.06 -9.98
C CYS A 131 1.77 27.99 -10.13
N ARG A 132 1.20 26.79 -10.12
CA ARG A 132 -0.23 26.61 -10.33
C ARG A 132 -0.91 26.22 -9.03
N GLY A 133 -1.87 27.03 -8.60
CA GLY A 133 -2.76 26.76 -7.48
C GLY A 133 -4.21 26.66 -7.94
N ALA A 134 -5.11 26.31 -7.04
CA ALA A 134 -6.54 26.30 -7.31
C ALA A 134 -7.31 27.05 -6.23
N SER A 135 -8.34 27.81 -6.61
CA SER A 135 -9.30 28.43 -5.69
C SER A 135 -10.70 27.89 -5.91
N VAL A 136 -11.56 28.05 -4.92
CA VAL A 136 -12.98 27.70 -5.02
C VAL A 136 -13.72 28.78 -5.82
N GLN A 137 -14.64 28.37 -6.69
CA GLN A 137 -15.50 29.27 -7.46
C GLN A 137 -16.34 30.15 -6.51
N PRO A 138 -16.43 31.47 -6.77
CA PRO A 138 -17.31 32.36 -6.01
C PRO A 138 -18.77 31.86 -6.06
N GLY A 139 -19.41 31.73 -4.89
CA GLY A 139 -20.80 31.27 -4.78
C GLY A 139 -20.98 29.75 -4.69
N ALA A 140 -19.91 28.96 -4.81
CA ALA A 140 -19.95 27.57 -4.37
C ALA A 140 -19.91 27.56 -2.84
N GLN A 141 -21.07 27.46 -2.21
CA GLN A 141 -21.21 27.28 -0.76
C GLN A 141 -20.80 25.85 -0.41
N LEU A 142 -19.49 25.60 -0.47
CA LEU A 142 -18.90 24.32 -0.11
C LEU A 142 -18.23 24.46 1.24
N ASP A 143 -18.57 23.56 2.15
CA ASP A 143 -17.81 23.27 3.37
C ASP A 143 -16.49 22.54 3.02
N LEU A 144 -15.76 23.01 2.00
CA LEU A 144 -14.39 22.58 1.68
C LEU A 144 -13.41 23.73 1.94
N PRO A 145 -13.19 24.13 3.21
CA PRO A 145 -12.24 25.18 3.57
C PRO A 145 -10.80 24.85 3.16
N ASP A 146 -10.49 23.58 2.94
CA ASP A 146 -9.14 23.08 2.65
C ASP A 146 -8.88 22.79 1.17
N LEU A 147 -9.83 23.08 0.26
CA LEU A 147 -9.60 22.84 -1.17
C LEU A 147 -8.44 23.70 -1.67
N GLY A 148 -7.40 23.05 -2.20
CA GLY A 148 -6.20 23.71 -2.68
C GLY A 148 -5.26 24.18 -1.58
N LEU A 149 -5.48 23.80 -0.32
CA LEU A 149 -4.51 23.89 0.76
C LEU A 149 -3.71 22.58 0.86
N VAL A 150 -2.52 22.66 1.44
CA VAL A 150 -1.73 21.48 1.76
C VAL A 150 -2.36 20.74 2.94
N GLU A 151 -2.71 19.47 2.73
CA GLU A 151 -3.39 18.67 3.76
C GLU A 151 -2.53 18.50 5.02
N ALA A 152 -3.19 18.44 6.18
CA ALA A 152 -2.54 18.16 7.44
C ALA A 152 -1.83 16.79 7.41
N GLY A 153 -0.58 16.74 7.85
CA GLY A 153 0.23 15.51 7.93
C GLY A 153 1.22 15.40 6.79
N THR A 154 1.04 16.21 5.74
CA THR A 154 2.01 16.34 4.66
C THR A 154 3.36 16.78 5.22
N GLN A 155 4.43 16.11 4.79
CA GLN A 155 5.78 16.46 5.19
C GLN A 155 6.18 17.84 4.64
N CYS A 156 6.63 18.73 5.53
CA CYS A 156 7.12 20.08 5.17
C CYS A 156 8.59 20.29 5.56
N GLY A 157 9.23 19.29 6.16
CA GLY A 157 10.64 19.32 6.53
C GLY A 157 11.12 18.01 7.16
N PRO A 158 12.40 17.91 7.51
CA PRO A 158 12.92 16.75 8.25
C PRO A 158 12.25 16.64 9.62
N ARG A 159 11.52 15.54 9.86
CA ARG A 159 10.71 15.33 11.08
C ARG A 159 9.71 16.47 11.36
N MET A 160 9.17 17.06 10.30
CA MET A 160 8.15 18.10 10.39
C MET A 160 6.98 17.80 9.45
N VAL A 161 5.78 18.13 9.90
CA VAL A 161 4.53 17.94 9.13
C VAL A 161 3.65 19.18 9.23
N CYS A 162 2.78 19.34 8.24
CA CYS A 162 1.77 20.39 8.24
C CYS A 162 0.69 20.08 9.29
N GLN A 163 0.47 21.03 10.19
CA GLN A 163 -0.60 20.98 11.18
C GLN A 163 -1.13 22.39 11.41
N GLU A 164 -2.44 22.56 11.24
CA GLU A 164 -3.11 23.86 11.36
C GLU A 164 -2.46 24.95 10.48
N ARG A 165 -2.07 24.58 9.25
CA ARG A 165 -1.43 25.46 8.25
C ARG A 165 -0.03 25.95 8.66
N ARG A 166 0.63 25.25 9.58
CA ARG A 166 1.99 25.53 10.04
C ARG A 166 2.88 24.31 9.88
N CYS A 167 4.16 24.53 9.64
CA CYS A 167 5.15 23.46 9.61
C CYS A 167 5.67 23.21 11.02
N GLN A 168 5.21 22.12 11.63
CA GLN A 168 5.47 21.82 13.04
C GLN A 168 6.39 20.61 13.16
N ASN A 169 7.29 20.66 14.14
CA ASN A 169 8.06 19.48 14.54
C ASN A 169 7.09 18.40 15.01
N THR A 170 7.31 17.18 14.53
CA THR A 170 6.62 16.02 15.04
C THR A 170 7.58 15.15 15.84
N THR A 171 7.13 14.75 17.03
CA THR A 171 7.71 13.65 17.78
C THR A 171 6.65 12.57 17.86
N PHE A 172 6.81 11.51 17.07
CA PHE A 172 5.93 10.36 17.09
C PHE A 172 6.28 9.44 18.27
N ARG A 173 6.19 9.99 19.50
CA ARG A 173 6.60 9.31 20.73
C ARG A 173 5.92 7.96 20.90
N GLU A 174 4.63 7.91 20.57
CA GLU A 174 3.84 6.69 20.64
C GLU A 174 4.35 5.61 19.67
N LEU A 175 4.73 6.01 18.45
CA LEU A 175 5.35 5.12 17.49
C LEU A 175 6.72 4.63 17.97
N GLU A 176 7.56 5.51 18.50
CA GLU A 176 8.86 5.13 19.05
C GLU A 176 8.73 4.08 20.17
N LEU A 177 7.82 4.31 21.12
CA LEU A 177 7.53 3.39 22.22
C LEU A 177 7.03 2.03 21.71
N CYS A 178 6.13 2.05 20.74
CA CYS A 178 5.58 0.83 20.17
C CYS A 178 6.65 0.04 19.40
N LEU A 179 7.47 0.69 18.57
CA LEU A 179 8.52 0.02 17.79
C LEU A 179 9.54 -0.69 18.69
N MET A 180 9.87 -0.11 19.86
CA MET A 180 10.71 -0.75 20.86
C MET A 180 10.09 -2.04 21.42
N THR A 181 8.76 -2.08 21.54
CA THR A 181 8.01 -3.26 22.00
C THR A 181 7.97 -4.38 20.96
N CYS A 182 8.08 -4.03 19.68
CA CYS A 182 8.08 -4.99 18.55
C CYS A 182 9.45 -5.59 18.24
N HIS A 183 10.47 -5.37 19.09
CA HIS A 183 11.82 -5.94 18.98
C HIS A 183 12.50 -5.74 17.60
N GLY A 184 12.15 -4.67 16.88
CA GLY A 184 12.65 -4.39 15.53
C GLY A 184 12.28 -5.45 14.48
N ARG A 185 11.29 -6.30 14.77
CA ARG A 185 10.84 -7.44 13.95
C ARG A 185 9.39 -7.30 13.48
N GLY A 186 8.86 -6.09 13.56
CA GLY A 186 7.51 -5.75 13.15
C GLY A 186 7.33 -4.24 13.06
N VAL A 187 6.12 -3.86 12.69
CA VAL A 187 5.65 -2.47 12.64
C VAL A 187 4.50 -2.29 13.63
N CYS A 188 4.11 -1.05 13.88
CA CYS A 188 3.00 -0.73 14.79
C CYS A 188 1.74 -0.46 13.99
N ASN A 189 0.62 -1.06 14.42
CA ASN A 189 -0.68 -0.78 13.82
C ASN A 189 -1.43 0.34 14.56
N SER A 190 -2.56 0.78 14.00
CA SER A 190 -3.45 1.80 14.55
C SER A 190 -3.99 1.50 15.95
N ASN A 191 -4.04 0.21 16.34
CA ASN A 191 -4.42 -0.24 17.69
C ASN A 191 -3.23 -0.27 18.67
N ARG A 192 -2.06 0.22 18.27
CA ARG A 192 -0.81 0.26 19.08
C ARG A 192 -0.24 -1.12 19.39
N ASN A 193 -0.59 -2.13 18.60
CA ASN A 193 -0.06 -3.48 18.68
C ASN A 193 0.97 -3.74 17.57
N CYS A 194 1.85 -4.72 17.78
CA CYS A 194 2.82 -5.11 16.78
C CYS A 194 2.18 -5.96 15.67
N HIS A 195 2.44 -5.55 14.44
CA HIS A 195 2.26 -6.35 13.24
C HIS A 195 3.63 -6.95 12.86
N CYS A 196 3.83 -8.21 13.23
CA CYS A 196 5.10 -8.90 13.08
C CYS A 196 5.39 -9.30 11.64
N ALA A 197 6.67 -9.20 11.27
CA ALA A 197 7.15 -9.71 9.99
C ALA A 197 7.03 -11.25 9.93
N PRO A 198 6.96 -11.84 8.71
CA PRO A 198 6.99 -13.29 8.55
C PRO A 198 8.19 -13.91 9.28
N GLY A 199 7.93 -14.99 10.03
CA GLY A 199 8.93 -15.62 10.90
C GLY A 199 8.82 -15.23 12.38
N TRP A 200 8.00 -14.23 12.74
CA TRP A 200 7.83 -13.74 14.11
C TRP A 200 6.36 -13.77 14.56
N ALA A 201 6.09 -14.07 15.83
CA ALA A 201 4.75 -14.14 16.39
C ALA A 201 4.38 -12.87 17.16
N PRO A 202 3.15 -12.35 17.02
CA PRO A 202 2.61 -11.37 17.95
C PRO A 202 2.48 -11.95 19.38
N PRO A 203 2.43 -11.13 20.44
CA PRO A 203 2.21 -9.67 20.43
C PRO A 203 3.47 -8.81 20.32
N SER A 204 4.66 -9.36 20.57
CA SER A 204 5.92 -8.59 20.72
C SER A 204 6.98 -8.88 19.65
N CYS A 205 6.72 -9.83 18.74
CA CYS A 205 7.67 -10.24 17.69
C CYS A 205 9.02 -10.76 18.22
N ASP A 206 9.05 -11.28 19.46
CA ASP A 206 10.22 -11.85 20.13
C ASP A 206 10.36 -13.36 19.90
N LYS A 207 9.26 -14.04 19.53
CA LYS A 207 9.19 -15.49 19.34
C LYS A 207 8.98 -15.86 17.87
N PRO A 208 9.47 -17.02 17.41
CA PRO A 208 9.17 -17.52 16.07
C PRO A 208 7.67 -17.67 15.81
N GLY A 209 7.22 -17.34 14.61
CA GLY A 209 5.81 -17.40 14.24
C GLY A 209 5.54 -17.16 12.76
N LEU A 210 4.27 -17.13 12.38
CA LEU A 210 3.87 -16.93 10.98
C LEU A 210 3.92 -15.45 10.55
N GLY A 211 3.93 -14.49 11.49
CA GLY A 211 3.75 -13.05 11.24
C GLY A 211 2.34 -12.58 11.61
N GLY A 212 2.04 -11.32 11.31
CA GLY A 212 0.73 -10.70 11.54
C GLY A 212 0.61 -10.03 12.91
N SER A 213 -0.60 -9.66 13.30
CA SER A 213 -0.90 -8.98 14.56
C SER A 213 -1.95 -9.75 15.36
N VAL A 214 -2.07 -9.44 16.65
CA VAL A 214 -3.23 -9.83 17.45
C VAL A 214 -4.55 -9.32 16.87
N ASP A 215 -4.51 -8.20 16.12
CA ASP A 215 -5.69 -7.57 15.51
C ASP A 215 -6.01 -8.10 14.11
N SER A 216 -4.99 -8.52 13.35
CA SER A 216 -5.10 -8.82 11.92
C SER A 216 -4.92 -10.30 11.60
N GLY A 217 -4.86 -11.16 12.62
CA GLY A 217 -4.65 -12.61 12.49
C GLY A 217 -3.22 -12.98 12.03
N PRO A 218 -2.84 -14.27 12.15
CA PRO A 218 -1.54 -14.74 11.69
C PRO A 218 -1.50 -14.85 10.16
N VAL A 219 -0.32 -14.62 9.57
CA VAL A 219 -0.10 -14.87 8.14
C VAL A 219 -0.38 -16.34 7.84
N ARG A 220 -1.10 -16.63 6.74
CA ARG A 220 -1.34 -18.01 6.33
C ARG A 220 -0.08 -18.61 5.70
N PRO A 221 0.27 -19.88 5.99
CA PRO A 221 1.34 -20.56 5.28
C PRO A 221 1.04 -20.56 3.78
N GLN A 222 1.97 -20.04 2.96
CA GLN A 222 1.87 -20.18 1.51
C GLN A 222 2.09 -21.66 1.15
N ASN A 223 0.99 -22.39 0.98
CA ASN A 223 0.98 -23.84 0.68
C ASN A 223 1.36 -24.15 -0.78
N ARG A 224 2.16 -23.30 -1.43
CA ARG A 224 2.55 -23.45 -2.84
C ARG A 224 3.43 -24.67 -3.07
N ASP A 225 4.32 -24.98 -2.12
CA ASP A 225 5.29 -26.07 -2.24
C ASP A 225 4.66 -27.44 -1.96
N THR A 226 3.73 -27.51 -1.00
CA THR A 226 2.98 -28.75 -0.72
C THR A 226 2.02 -29.11 -1.84
N PHE A 227 1.38 -28.13 -2.48
CA PHE A 227 0.50 -28.37 -3.63
C PHE A 227 1.30 -28.85 -4.86
N THR A 228 2.43 -28.21 -5.17
CA THR A 228 3.29 -28.63 -6.27
C THR A 228 3.89 -30.01 -6.02
N LEU A 229 4.37 -30.30 -4.81
CA LEU A 229 4.82 -31.64 -4.43
C LEU A 229 3.71 -32.69 -4.54
N ALA A 230 2.49 -32.38 -4.09
CA ALA A 230 1.35 -33.30 -4.19
C ALA A 230 0.96 -33.60 -5.65
N VAL A 231 0.99 -32.60 -6.53
CA VAL A 231 0.72 -32.79 -7.98
C VAL A 231 1.82 -33.61 -8.64
N ILE A 232 3.10 -33.34 -8.32
CA ILE A 232 4.24 -34.10 -8.83
C ILE A 232 4.16 -35.55 -8.34
N LEU A 233 3.92 -35.79 -7.06
CA LEU A 233 3.76 -37.14 -6.51
C LEU A 233 2.59 -37.87 -7.17
N SER A 234 1.44 -37.21 -7.36
CA SER A 234 0.26 -37.81 -7.99
C SER A 234 0.45 -38.16 -9.46
N SER A 235 1.32 -37.43 -10.18
CA SER A 235 1.62 -37.68 -11.60
C SER A 235 2.78 -38.66 -11.81
N VAL A 236 3.75 -38.73 -10.89
CA VAL A 236 4.92 -39.60 -11.01
C VAL A 236 4.68 -41.00 -10.44
N LEU A 237 3.96 -41.15 -9.31
CA LEU A 237 3.68 -42.46 -8.71
C LEU A 237 3.03 -43.48 -9.67
N PRO A 238 2.03 -43.10 -10.50
CA PRO A 238 1.37 -44.03 -11.42
C PRO A 238 2.26 -44.48 -12.58
N LEU A 239 3.31 -43.73 -12.91
CA LEU A 239 4.22 -44.04 -14.01
C LEU A 239 5.29 -45.07 -13.61
N LEU A 240 5.60 -45.18 -12.32
CA LEU A 240 6.57 -46.16 -11.78
C LEU A 240 6.21 -47.63 -12.08
N PRO A 241 4.97 -48.11 -11.88
CA PRO A 241 4.62 -49.49 -12.24
C PRO A 241 4.66 -49.73 -13.76
N GLY A 242 4.31 -48.75 -14.59
CA GLY A 242 4.40 -48.84 -16.05
C GLY A 242 5.85 -48.95 -16.54
N ALA A 243 6.75 -48.13 -15.98
CA ALA A 243 8.18 -48.20 -16.25
C ALA A 243 8.80 -49.52 -15.74
N GLY A 244 8.36 -50.01 -14.58
CA GLY A 244 8.79 -51.31 -14.03
C GLY A 244 8.38 -52.48 -14.91
N LEU A 245 7.14 -52.50 -15.41
CA LEU A 245 6.67 -53.51 -16.36
C LEU A 245 7.42 -53.45 -17.69
N ALA A 246 7.63 -52.25 -18.24
CA ALA A 246 8.40 -52.07 -19.48
C ALA A 246 9.86 -52.54 -19.31
N TRP A 247 10.50 -52.21 -18.18
CA TRP A 247 11.84 -52.67 -17.86
C TRP A 247 11.92 -54.21 -17.75
N CYS A 248 10.97 -54.83 -17.06
CA CYS A 248 10.88 -56.31 -16.99
C CYS A 248 10.72 -56.94 -18.38
N CYS A 249 9.85 -56.38 -19.23
CA CYS A 249 9.66 -56.86 -20.60
C CYS A 249 10.90 -56.68 -21.48
N CYS A 250 11.65 -55.59 -21.32
CA CYS A 250 12.88 -55.34 -22.07
C CYS A 250 14.07 -56.20 -21.59
N ARG A 251 14.09 -56.62 -20.31
CA ARG A 251 15.16 -57.47 -19.75
C ARG A 251 14.92 -58.97 -19.89
N GLN A 252 13.68 -59.42 -20.12
CA GLN A 252 13.35 -60.83 -20.39
C GLN A 252 12.47 -60.99 -21.64
N PRO A 253 13.06 -61.11 -22.85
CA PRO A 253 12.30 -61.28 -24.10
C PRO A 253 11.55 -62.62 -24.21
N GLY A 254 11.82 -63.58 -23.32
CA GLY A 254 11.40 -64.98 -23.45
C GLY A 254 10.00 -65.34 -22.91
N LEU A 255 9.34 -64.49 -22.11
CA LEU A 255 8.04 -64.83 -21.47
C LEU A 255 6.79 -64.21 -22.11
N CYS A 256 6.90 -63.19 -22.98
CA CYS A 256 5.73 -62.55 -23.61
C CYS A 256 5.19 -63.28 -24.85
N LEU A 257 5.84 -64.35 -25.32
CA LEU A 257 5.44 -65.07 -26.54
C LEU A 257 4.44 -66.22 -26.33
N GLN A 258 4.04 -66.53 -25.09
CA GLN A 258 3.21 -67.71 -24.80
C GLN A 258 1.70 -67.44 -24.66
N GLN A 259 1.20 -66.24 -24.99
CA GLN A 259 -0.25 -65.96 -24.98
C GLN A 259 -0.92 -65.88 -26.37
N ARG A 260 -0.22 -66.18 -27.47
CA ARG A 260 -0.80 -66.12 -28.83
C ARG A 260 -0.97 -67.45 -29.58
N PHE A 261 -0.67 -68.60 -28.99
CA PHE A 261 -0.95 -69.89 -29.63
C PHE A 261 -1.61 -70.89 -28.66
N TRP A 262 -2.94 -70.79 -28.53
CA TRP A 262 -3.85 -71.91 -28.79
C TRP A 262 -5.29 -71.48 -28.55
N GLY A 263 -5.97 -71.17 -29.66
CA GLY A 263 -7.42 -71.25 -29.71
C GLY A 263 -7.87 -72.69 -29.95
N SER A 264 -9.08 -72.94 -29.45
CA SER A 264 -10.08 -73.88 -29.98
C SER A 264 -10.15 -75.31 -29.39
N ARG A 265 -11.27 -75.52 -28.69
CA ARG A 265 -12.14 -76.74 -28.70
C ARG A 265 -11.56 -78.00 -28.03
N ARG A 266 -12.26 -78.71 -27.12
CA ARG A 266 -13.65 -79.18 -27.12
C ARG A 266 -14.06 -79.78 -25.76
N ASP A 267 -15.34 -79.64 -25.43
CA ASP A 267 -16.30 -80.56 -24.79
C ASP A 267 -16.08 -81.21 -23.39
N LEU A 268 -17.08 -80.94 -22.54
CA LEU A 268 -17.82 -81.79 -21.59
C LEU A 268 -17.16 -83.04 -20.96
N MET A 269 -17.24 -83.15 -19.63
CA MET A 269 -17.93 -84.27 -18.93
C MET A 269 -18.09 -84.01 -17.42
N CYS A 270 -19.25 -84.42 -16.90
CA CYS A 270 -19.73 -84.32 -15.51
C CYS A 270 -19.16 -85.40 -14.55
N ARG A 271 -19.10 -85.08 -13.25
CA ARG A 271 -19.49 -85.90 -12.05
C ARG A 271 -19.09 -85.10 -10.79
N GLY A 272 -19.89 -84.90 -9.74
CA GLY A 272 -21.09 -85.59 -9.29
C GLY A 272 -20.77 -86.52 -8.11
N ARG A 273 -20.60 -85.96 -6.90
CA ARG A 273 -21.23 -86.42 -5.65
C ARG A 273 -21.06 -85.37 -4.55
#